data_AF-G4Z9R1-F1
#
_entry.id   AF-G4Z9R1-F1
#
_cell.length_a   1.000
_cell.length_b   1.000
_cell.length_c   1.000
_cell.angle_alpha   90.00
_cell.angle_beta   90.00
_cell.angle_gamma   90.00
#
_symmetry.space_group_name_H-M   'P 1'
#
loop_
_entity.id
_entity.type
_entity.pdbx_description
1 polymer ?
#
loop_
_entity_poly.entity_id
_entity_poly.type
_entity_poly.pdbx_seq_one_letter_code
_entity_poly.pdbx_strand_id
1 'polypeptide(L)'
;MLAAVNKQRATGGLKPLCLNKKLHAAAQRHSDDMAAKDFMAHDGSDGSTMSERITQAGYDWESVAENVAAGQIDVADVMVAWINSPEHLENIMGDYTMFGSAYAFNKDGTYQHYWTQDFGSGDAEECDSATPTKQETVVTPAPTTEAPTSAPTTPEQQEIPSTPAPTTGEEQVESPVTPAPTTVAPAADCQSNF
;
A
#
# COMPACT_ATOMS: atom_id res chain seq x y z
N MET A 1 3.21 -3.36 -9.28
CA MET A 1 3.55 -2.24 -8.39
C MET A 1 4.86 -1.55 -8.78
N LEU A 2 6.04 -2.16 -8.60
CA LEU A 2 7.35 -1.52 -8.82
C LEU A 2 7.47 -0.76 -10.16
N ALA A 3 7.03 -1.36 -11.27
CA ALA A 3 7.09 -0.71 -12.59
C ALA A 3 6.30 0.62 -12.64
N ALA A 4 5.15 0.70 -11.94
CA ALA A 4 4.34 1.92 -11.89
C ALA A 4 5.02 3.00 -11.02
N VAL A 5 5.60 2.62 -9.89
CA VAL A 5 6.41 3.51 -9.04
C VAL A 5 7.60 4.05 -9.82
N ASN A 6 8.36 3.19 -10.50
CA ASN A 6 9.51 3.60 -11.30
C ASN A 6 9.12 4.48 -12.50
N LYS A 7 7.95 4.24 -13.11
CA LYS A 7 7.39 5.13 -14.13
C LYS A 7 7.12 6.53 -13.57
N GLN A 8 6.54 6.63 -12.37
CA GLN A 8 6.30 7.91 -11.72
C GLN A 8 7.62 8.62 -11.36
N ARG A 9 8.57 7.90 -10.76
CA ARG A 9 9.91 8.42 -10.41
C ARG A 9 10.66 8.97 -11.62
N ALA A 10 10.54 8.33 -12.78
CA ALA A 10 11.16 8.80 -14.02
C ALA A 10 10.64 10.18 -14.47
N THR A 11 9.42 10.58 -14.08
CA THR A 11 8.89 11.93 -14.39
C THR A 11 9.65 13.04 -13.68
N GLY A 12 10.27 12.73 -12.53
CA GLY A 12 11.15 13.64 -11.78
C GLY A 12 12.64 13.43 -12.05
N GLY A 13 13.01 12.58 -13.03
CA GLY A 13 14.41 12.26 -13.32
C GLY A 13 15.12 11.42 -12.24
N LEU A 14 14.36 10.79 -11.34
CA LEU A 14 14.91 9.96 -10.28
C LEU A 14 15.33 8.59 -10.80
N LYS A 15 16.32 8.00 -10.12
CA LYS A 15 16.75 6.63 -10.40
C LYS A 15 15.63 5.62 -10.07
N PRO A 16 15.51 4.53 -10.85
CA PRO A 16 14.56 3.49 -10.53
C PRO A 16 14.96 2.77 -9.24
N LEU A 17 13.96 2.40 -8.44
CA LEU A 17 14.11 1.49 -7.32
C LEU A 17 14.23 0.05 -7.82
N CYS A 18 14.87 -0.78 -7.01
CA CYS A 18 14.88 -2.24 -7.18
C CYS A 18 14.10 -2.94 -6.06
N LEU A 19 13.73 -4.21 -6.26
CA LEU A 19 13.06 -4.98 -5.20
C LEU A 19 14.04 -5.35 -4.10
N ASN A 20 13.54 -5.40 -2.86
CA ASN A 20 14.21 -6.05 -1.74
C ASN A 20 13.20 -6.91 -0.96
N LYS A 21 13.53 -8.19 -0.77
CA LYS A 21 12.64 -9.21 -0.20
C LYS A 21 12.28 -8.95 1.26
N LYS A 22 13.14 -8.24 1.99
CA LYS A 22 12.90 -7.92 3.40
C LYS A 22 11.87 -6.79 3.52
N LEU A 23 12.00 -5.75 2.70
CA LEU A 23 10.95 -4.73 2.55
C LEU A 23 9.63 -5.35 2.06
N HIS A 24 9.68 -6.27 1.10
CA HIS A 24 8.48 -7.00 0.66
C HIS A 24 7.84 -7.81 1.80
N ALA A 25 8.64 -8.48 2.63
CA ALA A 25 8.14 -9.24 3.77
C ALA A 25 7.49 -8.33 4.83
N ALA A 26 8.06 -7.16 5.11
CA ALA A 26 7.47 -6.16 5.99
C ALA A 26 6.13 -5.65 5.45
N ALA A 27 6.09 -5.27 4.18
CA ALA A 27 4.87 -4.84 3.51
C ALA A 27 3.78 -5.93 3.51
N GLN A 28 4.15 -7.20 3.26
CA GLN A 28 3.22 -8.32 3.24
C GLN A 28 2.61 -8.56 4.61
N ARG A 29 3.45 -8.56 5.66
CA ARG A 29 2.98 -8.67 7.04
C ARG A 29 1.94 -7.60 7.36
N HIS A 30 2.15 -6.37 6.90
CA HIS A 30 1.23 -5.26 7.18
C HIS A 30 -0.07 -5.34 6.37
N SER A 31 0.02 -5.63 5.07
CA SER A 31 -1.16 -5.84 4.23
C SER A 31 -2.03 -6.99 4.75
N ASP A 32 -1.42 -8.10 5.17
CA ASP A 32 -2.14 -9.24 5.75
C ASP A 32 -2.80 -8.90 7.09
N ASP A 33 -2.13 -8.12 7.94
CA ASP A 33 -2.68 -7.67 9.22
C ASP A 33 -3.89 -6.75 9.02
N MET A 34 -3.76 -5.72 8.17
CA MET A 34 -4.86 -4.83 7.79
C MET A 34 -6.06 -5.61 7.23
N ALA A 35 -5.80 -6.57 6.35
CA ALA A 35 -6.86 -7.41 5.77
C ALA A 35 -7.52 -8.33 6.79
N ALA A 36 -6.75 -8.95 7.68
CA ALA A 36 -7.25 -9.90 8.67
C ALA A 36 -8.03 -9.22 9.82
N LYS A 37 -7.71 -7.96 10.11
CA LYS A 37 -8.29 -7.19 11.22
C LYS A 37 -9.25 -6.09 10.77
N ASP A 38 -9.45 -5.98 9.45
CA ASP A 38 -10.39 -5.08 8.79
C ASP A 38 -10.19 -3.59 9.14
N PHE A 39 -8.94 -3.11 9.01
CA PHE A 39 -8.58 -1.72 9.26
C PHE A 39 -7.56 -1.20 8.25
N MET A 40 -7.38 0.12 8.20
CA MET A 40 -6.32 0.77 7.43
C MET A 40 -5.63 1.81 8.32
N ALA A 41 -4.34 1.59 8.60
CA ALA A 41 -3.47 2.50 9.34
C ALA A 41 -2.00 2.18 9.06
N HIS A 42 -1.09 3.07 9.44
CA HIS A 42 0.36 2.80 9.38
C HIS A 42 0.82 1.85 10.50
N ASP A 43 0.24 1.98 11.69
CA ASP A 43 0.54 1.09 12.80
C ASP A 43 -0.22 -0.23 12.65
N GLY A 44 0.44 -1.35 12.97
CA GLY A 44 -0.17 -2.67 12.98
C GLY A 44 -1.15 -2.83 14.14
N SER A 45 -2.01 -3.85 14.06
CA SER A 45 -2.97 -4.19 15.10
C SER A 45 -2.32 -4.63 16.42
N ASP A 46 -1.04 -5.01 16.36
CA ASP A 46 -0.18 -5.32 17.49
C ASP A 46 0.59 -4.11 18.04
N GLY A 47 0.36 -2.92 17.47
CA GLY A 47 1.06 -1.68 17.80
C GLY A 47 2.42 -1.51 17.12
N SER A 48 2.82 -2.42 16.21
CA SER A 48 4.08 -2.27 15.48
C SER A 48 4.04 -1.10 14.49
N THR A 49 5.05 -0.25 14.54
CA THR A 49 5.28 0.80 13.54
C THR A 49 5.90 0.21 12.26
N MET A 50 5.86 0.97 11.16
CA MET A 50 6.54 0.60 9.90
C MET A 50 8.01 0.23 10.13
N SER A 51 8.78 1.10 10.81
CA SER A 51 10.23 0.89 11.01
C SER A 51 10.52 -0.35 11.83
N GLU A 52 9.67 -0.68 12.81
CA GLU A 52 9.78 -1.93 13.57
C GLU A 52 9.52 -3.15 12.69
N ARG A 53 8.49 -3.12 11.82
CA ARG A 53 8.22 -4.23 10.88
C ARG A 53 9.37 -4.43 9.91
N ILE A 54 9.92 -3.35 9.36
CA ILE A 54 11.07 -3.39 8.45
C ILE A 54 12.32 -3.95 9.18
N THR A 55 12.58 -3.50 10.40
CA THR A 55 13.70 -4.00 11.22
C THR A 55 13.51 -5.48 11.59
N GLN A 56 12.30 -5.91 11.93
CA GLN A 56 11.96 -7.31 12.23
C GLN A 56 12.09 -8.22 11.01
N ALA A 57 11.84 -7.70 9.80
CA ALA A 57 12.13 -8.39 8.55
C ALA A 57 13.64 -8.52 8.26
N GLY A 58 14.49 -7.90 9.09
CA GLY A 58 15.94 -7.97 9.03
C GLY A 58 16.56 -7.02 8.01
N TYR A 59 15.82 -5.99 7.58
CA TYR A 59 16.33 -4.95 6.69
C TYR A 59 17.08 -3.91 7.52
N ASP A 60 18.35 -3.69 7.20
CA ASP A 60 19.21 -2.70 7.83
C ASP A 60 19.10 -1.37 7.07
N TRP A 61 18.60 -0.33 7.73
CA TRP A 61 18.15 0.90 7.06
C TRP A 61 18.74 2.17 7.62
N GLU A 62 18.94 3.13 6.72
CA GLU A 62 19.27 4.52 7.03
C GLU A 62 18.04 5.42 6.85
N SER A 63 17.24 5.14 5.83
CA SER A 63 15.97 5.81 5.59
C SER A 63 14.92 4.82 5.11
N VAL A 64 13.69 5.03 5.58
CA VAL A 64 12.51 4.22 5.24
C VAL A 64 11.27 5.10 5.18
N ALA A 65 10.31 4.72 4.33
CA ALA A 65 8.99 5.31 4.29
C ALA A 65 7.94 4.29 3.84
N GLU A 66 6.68 4.56 4.14
CA GLU A 66 5.57 3.67 3.81
C GLU A 66 4.41 4.45 3.19
N ASN A 67 3.79 3.84 2.18
CA ASN A 67 2.44 4.20 1.74
C ASN A 67 1.50 3.03 2.00
N VAL A 68 0.35 3.30 2.60
CA VAL A 68 -0.74 2.32 2.75
C VAL A 68 -1.98 2.78 2.00
N ALA A 69 -2.79 1.83 1.55
CA ALA A 69 -4.09 2.12 0.95
C ALA A 69 -5.05 0.94 1.12
N ALA A 70 -6.35 1.23 1.05
CA ALA A 70 -7.38 0.20 1.05
C ALA A 70 -8.55 0.59 0.13
N GLY A 71 -9.15 -0.40 -0.53
CA GLY A 71 -10.33 -0.26 -1.40
C GLY A 71 -10.05 -0.15 -2.90
N GLN A 72 -8.79 0.07 -3.31
CA GLN A 72 -8.43 0.16 -4.73
C GLN A 72 -8.24 -1.25 -5.31
N ILE A 73 -8.88 -1.53 -6.43
CA ILE A 73 -9.00 -2.90 -6.96
C ILE A 73 -7.70 -3.35 -7.63
N ASP A 74 -6.95 -2.42 -8.22
CA ASP A 74 -5.73 -2.72 -8.94
C ASP A 74 -4.60 -1.70 -8.71
N VAL A 75 -3.46 -1.99 -9.33
CA VAL A 75 -2.24 -1.17 -9.22
C VAL A 75 -2.43 0.22 -9.85
N ALA A 76 -3.23 0.36 -10.90
CA ALA A 76 -3.44 1.65 -11.53
C ALA A 76 -4.25 2.58 -10.62
N ASP A 77 -5.33 2.05 -10.03
CA ASP A 77 -6.20 2.79 -9.12
C ASP A 77 -5.45 3.26 -7.87
N VAL A 78 -4.68 2.37 -7.23
CA VAL A 78 -3.93 2.72 -6.01
C VAL A 78 -2.78 3.68 -6.28
N MET A 79 -2.12 3.57 -7.43
CA MET A 79 -1.09 4.54 -7.83
C MET A 79 -1.69 5.92 -8.09
N VAL A 80 -2.87 6.01 -8.71
CA VAL A 80 -3.58 7.29 -8.88
C VAL A 80 -3.92 7.89 -7.51
N ALA A 81 -4.40 7.08 -6.57
CA ALA A 81 -4.70 7.54 -5.21
C ALA A 81 -3.46 8.11 -4.50
N TRP A 82 -2.33 7.40 -4.53
CA TRP A 82 -1.09 7.88 -3.92
C TRP A 82 -0.48 9.09 -4.64
N ILE A 83 -0.51 9.15 -5.97
CA ILE A 83 0.03 10.30 -6.73
C ILE A 83 -0.77 11.58 -6.46
N ASN A 84 -2.08 11.46 -6.27
CA ASN A 84 -2.95 12.61 -5.97
C ASN A 84 -2.88 13.06 -4.50
N SER A 85 -2.15 12.35 -3.65
CA SER A 85 -1.92 12.71 -2.25
C SER A 85 -0.48 13.21 -2.07
N PRO A 86 -0.29 14.49 -1.68
CA PRO A 86 1.06 15.06 -1.55
C PRO A 86 2.01 14.24 -0.68
N GLU A 87 1.57 13.79 0.50
CA GLU A 87 2.39 13.02 1.44
C GLU A 87 2.82 11.65 0.86
N HIS A 88 1.91 10.94 0.20
CA HIS A 88 2.24 9.66 -0.43
C HIS A 88 3.12 9.82 -1.67
N LEU A 89 2.91 10.90 -2.44
CA LEU A 89 3.75 11.23 -3.58
C LEU A 89 5.17 11.59 -3.13
N GLU A 90 5.35 12.30 -2.01
CA GLU A 90 6.66 12.59 -1.43
C GLU A 90 7.44 11.30 -1.14
N ASN A 91 6.79 10.27 -0.59
CA ASN A 91 7.42 8.97 -0.39
C ASN A 91 7.83 8.29 -1.71
N ILE A 92 6.96 8.29 -2.71
CA ILE A 92 7.26 7.73 -4.05
C ILE A 92 8.47 8.44 -4.69
N MET A 93 8.60 9.74 -4.47
CA MET A 93 9.65 10.60 -5.03
C MET A 93 10.88 10.76 -4.11
N GLY A 94 10.92 10.07 -2.97
CA GLY A 94 12.01 10.15 -2.00
C GLY A 94 13.34 9.56 -2.50
N ASP A 95 14.42 9.87 -1.80
CA ASP A 95 15.77 9.39 -2.11
C ASP A 95 16.01 7.99 -1.55
N TYR A 96 15.37 7.00 -2.18
CA TYR A 96 15.48 5.59 -1.86
C TYR A 96 16.15 4.82 -3.00
N THR A 97 16.67 3.64 -2.68
CA THR A 97 17.29 2.73 -3.66
C THR A 97 16.50 1.43 -3.81
N MET A 98 15.78 1.02 -2.77
CA MET A 98 15.07 -0.26 -2.69
C MET A 98 13.59 -0.08 -2.36
N PHE A 99 12.82 -1.11 -2.70
CA PHE A 99 11.38 -1.11 -2.64
C PHE A 99 10.83 -2.50 -2.28
N GLY A 100 9.85 -2.51 -1.39
CA GLY A 100 8.95 -3.63 -1.13
C GLY A 100 7.51 -3.18 -1.34
N SER A 101 6.66 -4.10 -1.76
CA SER A 101 5.22 -3.84 -1.77
C SER A 101 4.44 -5.12 -1.65
N ALA A 102 3.27 -5.06 -1.06
CA ALA A 102 2.38 -6.19 -0.94
C ALA A 102 0.92 -5.81 -1.17
N TYR A 103 0.12 -6.84 -1.33
CA TYR A 103 -1.31 -6.77 -1.51
C TYR A 103 -1.96 -7.93 -0.74
N ALA A 104 -3.06 -7.65 -0.05
CA ALA A 104 -3.89 -8.65 0.58
C ALA A 104 -5.37 -8.43 0.21
N PHE A 105 -6.09 -9.54 0.07
CA PHE A 105 -7.51 -9.54 -0.25
C PHE A 105 -8.32 -10.23 0.85
N ASN A 106 -9.37 -9.58 1.34
CA ASN A 106 -10.34 -10.18 2.24
C ASN A 106 -11.77 -9.90 1.74
N LYS A 107 -12.41 -10.92 1.14
CA LYS A 107 -13.78 -10.82 0.61
C LYS A 107 -14.83 -10.37 1.64
N ASP A 108 -14.57 -10.63 2.93
CA ASP A 108 -15.49 -10.33 4.03
C ASP A 108 -15.12 -9.01 4.72
N GLY A 109 -14.02 -8.37 4.33
CA GLY A 109 -13.55 -7.10 4.89
C GLY A 109 -14.21 -5.89 4.24
N THR A 110 -14.35 -4.81 5.00
CA THR A 110 -14.91 -3.51 4.61
C THR A 110 -14.29 -2.98 3.32
N TYR A 111 -12.97 -3.01 3.20
CA TYR A 111 -12.26 -2.46 2.02
C TYR A 111 -11.96 -3.49 0.94
N GLN A 112 -11.99 -4.79 1.28
CA GLN A 112 -11.61 -5.95 0.47
C GLN A 112 -10.17 -5.99 -0.05
N HIS A 113 -9.61 -4.87 -0.51
CA HIS A 113 -8.29 -4.75 -1.10
C HIS A 113 -7.39 -3.91 -0.18
N TYR A 114 -6.22 -4.43 0.19
CA TYR A 114 -5.28 -3.77 1.09
C TYR A 114 -3.89 -3.74 0.46
N TRP A 115 -3.22 -2.60 0.53
CA TRP A 115 -1.94 -2.35 -0.14
C TRP A 115 -0.95 -1.70 0.80
N THR A 116 0.30 -2.12 0.71
CA THR A 116 1.44 -1.50 1.39
C THR A 116 2.60 -1.33 0.41
N GLN A 117 3.25 -0.18 0.44
CA GLN A 117 4.54 0.09 -0.19
C GLN A 117 5.53 0.46 0.90
N ASP A 118 6.67 -0.22 0.95
CA ASP A 118 7.80 0.14 1.81
C ASP A 118 8.97 0.57 0.94
N PHE A 119 9.51 1.74 1.20
CA PHE A 119 10.70 2.30 0.55
C PHE A 119 11.87 2.23 1.50
N GLY A 120 13.08 2.01 0.98
CA GLY A 120 14.26 1.98 1.83
C GLY A 120 15.57 2.32 1.14
N SER A 121 16.53 2.77 1.95
CA SER A 121 17.96 2.85 1.64
C SER A 121 18.77 2.30 2.82
N GLY A 122 19.89 1.64 2.53
CA GLY A 122 20.81 1.14 3.54
C GLY A 122 22.07 0.58 2.89
N ASP A 123 23.25 0.93 3.41
CA ASP A 123 24.54 0.53 2.85
C ASP A 123 24.83 -0.98 2.96
N ALA A 124 24.13 -1.68 3.86
CA ALA A 124 24.25 -3.12 4.07
C ALA A 124 23.22 -3.94 3.26
N GLU A 125 22.39 -3.29 2.46
CA GLU A 125 21.27 -3.89 1.74
C GLU A 125 21.50 -3.86 0.24
N GLU A 126 20.93 -4.84 -0.44
CA GLU A 126 21.12 -5.02 -1.87
C GLU A 126 19.78 -5.27 -2.56
N CYS A 127 19.75 -4.94 -3.85
CA CYS A 127 18.68 -5.33 -4.72
C CYS A 127 18.58 -6.86 -4.80
N ASP A 128 17.37 -7.39 -4.74
CA ASP A 128 17.13 -8.77 -5.14
C ASP A 128 17.54 -8.91 -6.61
N SER A 129 18.61 -9.66 -6.85
CA SER A 129 19.00 -9.99 -8.21
C SER A 129 17.85 -10.75 -8.85
N ALA A 130 17.39 -10.29 -10.02
CA ALA A 130 16.42 -10.98 -10.86
C ALA A 130 17.06 -12.25 -11.45
N THR A 131 17.40 -13.22 -10.59
CA THR A 131 17.84 -14.54 -11.02
C THR A 131 16.64 -15.46 -10.83
N PRO A 132 16.09 -16.07 -11.90
CA PRO A 132 15.09 -17.10 -11.73
C PRO A 132 15.70 -18.19 -10.87
N THR A 133 15.01 -18.59 -9.82
CA THR A 133 15.31 -19.77 -9.02
C THR A 133 15.67 -20.92 -9.95
N LYS A 134 16.98 -21.19 -10.09
CA LYS A 134 17.45 -22.50 -10.53
C LYS A 134 17.14 -23.42 -9.36
N GLN A 135 15.89 -23.89 -9.34
CA GLN A 135 15.44 -24.94 -8.45
C GLN A 135 16.47 -26.05 -8.57
N GLU A 136 17.08 -26.37 -7.43
CA GLU A 136 17.92 -27.51 -7.23
C GLU A 136 17.13 -28.74 -7.68
N THR A 137 17.50 -29.26 -8.85
CA THR A 137 16.89 -30.43 -9.45
C THR A 137 17.23 -31.63 -8.59
N VAL A 138 16.36 -31.96 -7.62
CA VAL A 138 16.33 -33.27 -7.00
C VAL A 138 15.75 -34.24 -8.03
N VAL A 139 16.64 -34.93 -8.73
CA VAL A 139 16.32 -36.00 -9.67
C VAL A 139 15.75 -37.18 -8.88
N THR A 140 14.45 -37.43 -9.02
CA THR A 140 13.81 -38.69 -8.60
C THR A 140 13.33 -39.42 -9.85
N PRO A 141 13.70 -40.70 -10.08
CA PRO A 141 13.20 -41.42 -11.25
C PRO A 141 11.75 -41.88 -11.03
N ALA A 142 10.98 -41.80 -12.11
CA ALA A 142 9.58 -42.19 -12.23
C ALA A 142 9.32 -43.68 -11.99
N PRO A 143 8.05 -44.06 -11.78
CA PRO A 143 7.48 -45.14 -12.57
C PRO A 143 6.24 -44.71 -13.37
N THR A 144 6.20 -45.32 -14.54
CA THR A 144 5.31 -45.23 -15.70
C THR A 144 3.84 -45.60 -15.43
N THR A 145 2.95 -44.73 -15.93
CA THR A 145 1.66 -44.96 -16.65
C THR A 145 0.56 -45.83 -16.04
N GLU A 146 -0.64 -45.24 -15.89
CA GLU A 146 -1.80 -45.57 -16.74
C GLU A 146 -2.91 -44.50 -16.64
N ALA A 147 -3.45 -44.11 -17.81
CA ALA A 147 -4.63 -43.27 -17.98
C ALA A 147 -5.87 -44.15 -18.12
N PRO A 148 -7.09 -43.60 -17.95
CA PRO A 148 -7.87 -43.44 -19.17
C PRO A 148 -8.66 -42.13 -19.29
N THR A 149 -8.72 -41.71 -20.55
CA THR A 149 -9.60 -40.79 -21.28
C THR A 149 -11.05 -40.68 -20.79
N SER A 150 -11.55 -39.46 -20.70
CA SER A 150 -12.86 -39.03 -21.26
C SER A 150 -12.95 -37.50 -21.32
N ALA A 151 -13.31 -36.98 -22.49
CA ALA A 151 -13.71 -35.60 -22.79
C ALA A 151 -14.99 -35.68 -23.64
N PRO A 152 -15.65 -34.57 -24.03
CA PRO A 152 -15.87 -33.27 -23.36
C PRO A 152 -17.39 -32.96 -23.27
N THR A 153 -17.81 -31.93 -22.53
CA THR A 153 -19.12 -31.28 -22.80
C THR A 153 -19.11 -29.80 -22.41
N THR A 154 -19.34 -28.96 -23.42
CA THR A 154 -19.66 -27.52 -23.36
C THR A 154 -21.14 -27.34 -23.01
N PRO A 155 -21.51 -26.30 -22.23
CA PRO A 155 -22.40 -25.25 -22.76
C PRO A 155 -21.90 -23.87 -22.32
N GLU A 156 -21.74 -22.90 -23.23
CA GLU A 156 -22.75 -22.06 -23.86
C GLU A 156 -22.84 -20.68 -23.17
N GLN A 157 -22.56 -19.68 -24.00
CA GLN A 157 -22.49 -18.26 -23.73
C GLN A 157 -23.91 -17.70 -23.52
N GLN A 158 -24.13 -16.92 -22.46
CA GLN A 158 -25.32 -16.10 -22.33
C GLN A 158 -24.95 -14.62 -22.15
N GLU A 159 -25.54 -13.82 -23.03
CA GLU A 159 -25.41 -12.38 -23.14
C GLU A 159 -26.18 -11.64 -22.03
N ILE A 160 -25.50 -10.62 -21.49
CA ILE A 160 -25.88 -9.34 -20.84
C ILE A 160 -27.38 -8.96 -20.75
N PRO A 161 -27.76 -8.18 -19.70
CA PRO A 161 -28.07 -6.78 -20.01
C PRO A 161 -27.50 -5.75 -19.03
N SER A 162 -26.93 -4.69 -19.62
CA SER A 162 -26.63 -3.41 -18.97
C SER A 162 -27.92 -2.65 -18.67
N THR A 163 -28.03 -2.02 -17.49
CA THR A 163 -29.08 -1.02 -17.17
C THR A 163 -28.49 -0.02 -16.15
N PRO A 164 -28.84 1.27 -16.20
CA PRO A 164 -27.92 2.38 -15.91
C PRO A 164 -27.89 2.85 -14.45
N ALA A 165 -26.91 3.72 -14.18
CA ALA A 165 -26.67 4.42 -12.93
C ALA A 165 -27.93 5.15 -12.39
N PRO A 166 -28.12 5.21 -11.06
CA PRO A 166 -29.05 6.15 -10.47
C PRO A 166 -28.42 7.56 -10.41
N THR A 167 -29.11 8.50 -11.05
CA THR A 167 -29.05 9.92 -10.71
C THR A 167 -29.93 10.15 -9.48
N THR A 168 -29.37 10.71 -8.41
CA THR A 168 -30.05 11.41 -7.32
C THR A 168 -28.94 12.29 -6.70
N GLY A 169 -28.94 13.62 -6.74
CA GLY A 169 -30.03 14.55 -6.49
C GLY A 169 -30.04 14.86 -4.99
N GLU A 170 -29.93 16.15 -4.62
CA GLU A 170 -30.13 16.70 -3.25
C GLU A 170 -28.95 16.48 -2.28
N GLU A 171 -28.48 17.40 -1.45
CA GLU A 171 -28.82 18.79 -1.11
C GLU A 171 -27.66 19.25 -0.19
N GLN A 172 -26.98 20.35 -0.52
CA GLN A 172 -25.96 20.89 0.39
C GLN A 172 -26.65 21.65 1.51
N VAL A 173 -26.76 20.99 2.66
CA VAL A 173 -27.10 21.60 3.94
C VAL A 173 -25.90 22.45 4.39
N GLU A 174 -26.11 23.76 4.45
CA GLU A 174 -25.19 24.72 5.08
C GLU A 174 -24.77 24.24 6.47
N SER A 175 -23.46 24.11 6.69
CA SER A 175 -22.90 23.95 8.03
C SER A 175 -22.78 25.31 8.72
N PRO A 176 -23.13 25.43 10.01
CA PRO A 176 -23.11 26.71 10.73
C PRO A 176 -21.68 27.20 10.98
N VAL A 177 -21.44 28.47 10.68
CA VAL A 177 -20.22 29.21 11.00
C VAL A 177 -20.12 29.38 12.52
N THR A 178 -19.05 28.84 13.11
CA THR A 178 -18.68 29.10 14.51
C THR A 178 -17.96 30.45 14.58
N PRO A 179 -18.40 31.43 15.39
CA PRO A 179 -17.61 32.64 15.57
C PRO A 179 -16.38 32.38 16.46
N ALA A 180 -15.24 32.93 16.03
CA ALA A 180 -13.97 32.92 16.75
C ALA A 180 -14.05 33.63 18.13
N PRO A 181 -13.25 33.22 19.13
CA PRO A 181 -13.20 33.93 20.40
C PRO A 181 -12.54 35.31 20.24
N THR A 182 -13.23 36.35 20.69
CA THR A 182 -12.66 37.71 20.79
C THR A 182 -11.65 37.76 21.93
N THR A 183 -10.38 37.96 21.59
CA THR A 183 -9.30 38.29 22.52
C THR A 183 -9.58 39.65 23.17
N VAL A 184 -9.86 39.66 24.47
CA VAL A 184 -9.88 40.89 25.27
C VAL A 184 -8.46 41.18 25.76
N ALA A 185 -7.89 42.30 25.32
CA ALA A 185 -6.63 42.83 25.82
C ALA A 185 -6.77 43.26 27.30
N PRO A 186 -5.76 43.07 28.15
CA PRO A 186 -5.77 43.68 29.48
C PRO A 186 -5.40 45.17 29.39
N ALA A 187 -6.27 46.02 29.93
CA ALA A 187 -5.93 47.39 30.25
C ALA A 187 -4.96 47.41 31.44
N ALA A 188 -3.85 48.11 31.26
CA ALA A 188 -3.00 48.56 32.34
C ALA A 188 -3.75 49.63 33.14
N ASP A 189 -3.77 49.50 34.47
CA ASP A 189 -3.87 50.69 35.32
C ASP A 189 -3.11 50.50 36.63
N CYS A 190 -2.59 51.63 37.10
CA CYS A 190 -1.56 51.82 38.10
C CYS A 190 -2.08 51.77 39.55
N GLN A 191 -1.13 51.61 40.51
CA GLN A 191 -1.13 52.22 41.86
C GLN A 191 -2.12 51.59 42.90
N SER A 192 -1.84 51.39 44.20
CA SER A 192 -0.87 51.91 45.17
C SER A 192 -0.82 51.04 46.46
N ASN A 193 0.27 51.19 47.21
CA ASN A 193 0.50 50.87 48.64
C ASN A 193 -0.74 50.86 49.56
N PHE A 194 -0.93 49.82 50.38
CA PHE A 194 -0.44 49.64 51.76
C PHE A 194 -0.96 48.30 52.32
#